data_AF-A0A960VFC0-F1
#
_entry.id   AF-A0A960VFC0-F1
#
_cell.length_a   1.000
_cell.length_b   1.000
_cell.length_c   1.000
_cell.angle_alpha   90.00
_cell.angle_beta   90.00
_cell.angle_gamma   90.00
#
_symmetry.space_group_name_H-M   'P 1'
#
loop_
_entity.id
_entity.type
_entity.pdbx_description
1 polymer ?
#
loop_
_entity_poly.entity_id
_entity_poly.type
_entity_poly.pdbx_seq_one_letter_code
_entity_poly.pdbx_strand_id
1 'polypeptide(L)'
;FSITRYASNGTFQGNAFVISNSNGFIGIGSNSPSVKLHVEGDACTTGTGMTTCASDRRLKKNIQPIKNALNTILKIKPVNFTWNEKAKENFGYENGQKDMGVIAQDIEKINPEWVENTNKGYKRVKDTFTKWYPINAIQELKILFDSKNVEFANNLSTLQSENEILKNELSQLKQQNQNIQVSLEKINKQLEGLNYAKR
;
A
#
# COMPACT_ATOMS: atom_id res chain seq x y z
N PHE A 1 -16.80 -10.12 -40.75
CA PHE A 1 -17.96 -11.02 -40.52
C PHE A 1 -18.75 -10.48 -39.33
N SER A 2 -20.09 -10.46 -39.36
CA SER A 2 -20.90 -10.03 -38.22
C SER A 2 -22.13 -10.92 -38.03
N ILE A 3 -22.59 -11.03 -36.79
CA ILE A 3 -23.87 -11.65 -36.43
C ILE A 3 -24.78 -10.56 -35.90
N THR A 4 -25.98 -10.47 -36.48
CA THR A 4 -27.00 -9.48 -36.12
C THR A 4 -27.82 -9.91 -34.91
N ARG A 5 -28.19 -8.95 -34.06
CA ARG A 5 -29.15 -9.11 -32.97
C ARG A 5 -30.52 -8.58 -33.37
N TYR A 6 -31.55 -9.33 -33.02
CA TYR A 6 -32.95 -8.90 -33.11
C TYR A 6 -33.61 -8.99 -31.74
N ALA A 7 -34.58 -8.12 -31.49
CA ALA A 7 -35.50 -8.23 -30.37
C ALA A 7 -36.44 -9.45 -30.56
N SER A 8 -37.11 -9.88 -29.48
CA SER A 8 -38.10 -10.97 -29.53
C SER A 8 -39.26 -10.69 -30.50
N ASN A 9 -39.56 -9.42 -30.78
CA ASN A 9 -40.56 -8.99 -31.76
C ASN A 9 -40.00 -8.87 -33.19
N GLY A 10 -38.78 -9.31 -33.45
CA GLY A 10 -38.14 -9.26 -34.77
C GLY A 10 -37.50 -7.92 -35.15
N THR A 11 -37.51 -6.92 -34.27
CA THR A 11 -36.88 -5.61 -34.55
C THR A 11 -35.36 -5.73 -34.57
N PHE A 12 -34.70 -5.19 -35.60
CA PHE A 12 -33.23 -5.14 -35.66
C PHE A 12 -32.65 -4.28 -34.52
N GLN A 13 -31.65 -4.81 -33.82
CA GLN A 13 -31.01 -4.15 -32.67
C GLN A 13 -29.51 -3.89 -32.86
N GLY A 14 -28.96 -4.08 -34.07
CA GLY A 14 -27.52 -3.93 -34.35
C GLY A 14 -26.78 -5.26 -34.42
N ASN A 15 -25.44 -5.24 -34.55
CA ASN A 15 -24.64 -6.46 -34.51
C ASN A 15 -24.41 -6.92 -33.07
N ALA A 16 -24.68 -8.20 -32.78
CA ALA A 16 -24.29 -8.86 -31.53
C ALA A 16 -22.79 -9.17 -31.50
N PHE A 17 -22.22 -9.55 -32.65
CA PHE A 17 -20.84 -9.98 -32.79
C PHE A 17 -20.24 -9.43 -34.08
N VAL A 18 -19.01 -8.94 -34.03
CA VAL A 18 -18.27 -8.40 -35.19
C VAL A 18 -16.83 -8.88 -35.17
N ILE A 19 -16.34 -9.35 -36.32
CA ILE A 19 -14.91 -9.47 -36.63
C ILE A 19 -14.55 -8.33 -37.56
N SER A 20 -13.74 -7.40 -37.08
CA SER A 20 -13.27 -6.24 -37.81
C SER A 20 -12.34 -6.68 -38.95
N ASN A 21 -12.67 -6.30 -40.19
CA ASN A 21 -11.89 -6.70 -41.36
C ASN A 21 -10.52 -6.01 -41.44
N SER A 22 -10.32 -4.87 -40.76
CA SER A 22 -9.08 -4.10 -40.82
C SER A 22 -7.96 -4.65 -39.92
N ASN A 23 -8.33 -5.30 -38.81
CA ASN A 23 -7.36 -5.73 -37.79
C ASN A 23 -7.68 -7.10 -37.16
N GLY A 24 -8.79 -7.74 -37.55
CA GLY A 24 -9.22 -9.04 -37.03
C GLY A 24 -9.76 -9.00 -35.60
N PHE A 25 -10.00 -7.82 -35.02
CA PHE A 25 -10.47 -7.71 -33.65
C PHE A 25 -11.92 -8.18 -33.52
N ILE A 26 -12.22 -8.83 -32.41
CA ILE A 26 -13.54 -9.39 -32.09
C ILE A 26 -14.27 -8.44 -31.14
N GLY A 27 -15.47 -8.00 -31.54
CA GLY A 27 -16.40 -7.23 -30.72
C GLY A 27 -17.65 -8.04 -30.38
N ILE A 28 -18.05 -8.06 -29.11
CA ILE A 28 -19.35 -8.56 -28.64
C ILE A 28 -20.08 -7.37 -28.02
N GLY A 29 -21.25 -7.02 -28.58
CA GLY A 29 -21.96 -5.79 -28.21
C GLY A 29 -21.35 -4.49 -28.76
N SER A 30 -20.11 -4.53 -29.28
CA SER A 30 -19.39 -3.37 -29.83
C SER A 30 -19.07 -3.52 -31.32
N ASN A 31 -19.47 -2.54 -32.14
CA ASN A 31 -19.19 -2.50 -33.58
C ASN A 31 -17.79 -1.96 -33.93
N SER A 32 -17.04 -1.46 -32.94
CA SER A 32 -15.73 -0.85 -33.14
C SER A 32 -14.79 -1.30 -32.01
N PRO A 33 -14.36 -2.58 -32.02
CA PRO A 33 -13.52 -3.13 -30.97
C PRO A 33 -12.20 -2.36 -30.86
N SER A 34 -11.85 -1.94 -29.64
CA SER A 34 -10.61 -1.18 -29.34
C SER A 34 -9.43 -2.07 -28.94
N VAL A 35 -9.68 -3.36 -28.68
CA VAL A 35 -8.72 -4.39 -28.30
C VAL A 35 -9.08 -5.70 -29.00
N LYS A 36 -8.16 -6.68 -28.99
CA LYS A 36 -8.33 -7.97 -29.71
C LYS A 36 -9.66 -8.67 -29.41
N LEU A 37 -10.11 -8.61 -28.16
CA LEU A 37 -11.42 -9.06 -27.71
C LEU A 37 -12.07 -7.95 -26.88
N HIS A 38 -13.10 -7.29 -27.42
CA HIS A 38 -13.85 -6.23 -26.76
C HIS A 38 -15.28 -6.71 -26.50
N VAL A 39 -15.63 -6.90 -25.23
CA VAL A 39 -17.00 -7.25 -24.80
C VAL A 39 -17.59 -6.02 -24.12
N GLU A 40 -18.70 -5.53 -24.65
CA GLU A 40 -19.49 -4.46 -24.04
C GLU A 40 -20.54 -5.10 -23.14
N GLY A 41 -20.35 -4.97 -21.82
CA GLY A 41 -21.13 -5.65 -20.78
C GLY A 41 -20.30 -6.68 -20.00
N ASP A 42 -21.00 -7.51 -19.22
CA ASP A 42 -20.35 -8.52 -18.38
C ASP A 42 -19.87 -9.72 -19.21
N ALA A 43 -18.68 -10.21 -18.88
CA ALA A 43 -18.15 -11.47 -19.41
C ALA A 43 -17.93 -12.45 -18.25
N CYS A 44 -18.65 -13.57 -18.26
CA CYS A 44 -18.40 -14.68 -17.33
C CYS A 44 -17.58 -15.75 -18.05
N THR A 45 -16.32 -15.92 -17.64
CA THR A 45 -15.46 -17.02 -18.13
C THR A 45 -15.39 -18.11 -17.07
N THR A 46 -15.86 -19.32 -17.38
CA THR A 46 -15.86 -20.47 -16.46
C THR A 46 -14.50 -21.20 -16.40
N GLY A 47 -13.54 -20.81 -17.25
CA GLY A 47 -12.15 -21.29 -17.21
C GLY A 47 -11.22 -20.41 -16.35
N THR A 48 -10.00 -20.89 -16.10
CA THR A 48 -9.05 -20.27 -15.15
C THR A 48 -8.46 -18.91 -15.57
N GLY A 49 -8.79 -18.33 -16.72
CA GLY A 49 -8.17 -17.04 -17.05
C GLY A 49 -8.74 -16.24 -18.21
N MET A 50 -9.18 -15.03 -17.88
CA MET A 50 -8.78 -13.84 -18.62
C MET A 50 -7.34 -13.39 -18.28
N THR A 51 -6.64 -14.12 -17.40
CA THR A 51 -5.36 -13.73 -16.77
C THR A 51 -4.29 -14.83 -16.70
N THR A 52 -4.52 -16.03 -17.25
CA THR A 52 -3.53 -17.13 -17.27
C THR A 52 -2.52 -16.93 -18.42
N CYS A 53 -1.59 -16.00 -18.22
CA CYS A 53 -0.49 -15.76 -19.16
C CYS A 53 0.79 -16.52 -18.74
N ALA A 54 1.65 -16.81 -19.72
CA ALA A 54 2.93 -17.47 -19.48
C ALA A 54 3.82 -16.64 -18.52
N SER A 55 4.32 -17.26 -17.45
CA SER A 55 5.14 -16.59 -16.41
C SER A 55 6.45 -17.33 -16.10
N ASP A 56 6.83 -18.29 -16.95
CA ASP A 56 8.05 -19.10 -16.83
C ASP A 56 9.32 -18.23 -16.87
N ARG A 57 10.31 -18.54 -16.02
CA ARG A 57 11.59 -17.82 -15.94
C ARG A 57 12.34 -17.81 -17.27
N ARG A 58 12.24 -18.88 -18.08
CA ARG A 58 12.91 -19.01 -19.40
C ARG A 58 12.36 -18.02 -20.43
N LEU A 59 11.16 -17.49 -20.20
CA LEU A 59 10.51 -16.51 -21.05
C LEU A 59 10.76 -15.06 -20.59
N LYS A 60 11.60 -14.87 -19.57
CA LYS A 60 11.89 -13.55 -18.95
C LYS A 60 13.39 -13.26 -19.00
N LYS A 61 13.74 -12.02 -19.31
CA LYS A 61 15.12 -11.47 -19.24
C LYS A 61 15.13 -10.22 -18.38
N ASN A 62 16.31 -9.83 -17.87
CA ASN A 62 16.49 -8.64 -17.03
C ASN A 62 15.59 -8.62 -15.78
N ILE A 63 15.48 -9.76 -15.10
CA ILE A 63 14.64 -9.92 -13.91
C ILE A 63 15.24 -9.10 -12.76
N GLN A 64 14.50 -8.12 -12.26
CA GLN A 64 14.86 -7.28 -11.12
C GLN A 64 13.74 -7.31 -10.08
N PRO A 65 14.07 -7.24 -8.78
CA PRO A 65 13.05 -7.14 -7.73
C PRO A 65 12.31 -5.81 -7.85
N ILE A 66 11.03 -5.80 -7.48
CA ILE A 66 10.30 -4.57 -7.21
C ILE A 66 10.91 -3.96 -5.94
N LYS A 67 11.23 -2.67 -5.99
CA LYS A 67 11.80 -1.94 -4.85
C LYS A 67 10.88 -0.78 -4.49
N ASN A 68 10.90 -0.39 -3.22
CA ASN A 68 10.16 0.78 -2.73
C ASN A 68 8.65 0.63 -2.98
N ALA A 69 8.14 -0.60 -2.94
CA ALA A 69 6.75 -0.90 -3.23
C ALA A 69 5.83 -0.24 -2.21
N LEU A 70 6.18 -0.29 -0.91
CA LEU A 70 5.40 0.30 0.17
C LEU A 70 5.19 1.79 -0.05
N ASN A 71 6.27 2.56 -0.20
CA ASN A 71 6.18 4.00 -0.44
C ASN A 71 5.50 4.34 -1.76
N THR A 72 5.57 3.45 -2.76
CA THR A 72 4.89 3.66 -4.05
C THR A 72 3.39 3.49 -3.91
N ILE A 73 2.91 2.41 -3.26
CA ILE A 73 1.47 2.21 -3.07
C ILE A 73 0.85 3.24 -2.12
N LEU A 74 1.60 3.76 -1.15
CA LEU A 74 1.12 4.81 -0.24
C LEU A 74 0.83 6.14 -0.95
N LYS A 75 1.34 6.36 -2.16
CA LYS A 75 1.01 7.54 -2.98
C LYS A 75 -0.30 7.39 -3.74
N ILE A 76 -0.81 6.17 -3.88
CA ILE A 76 -2.04 5.90 -4.62
C ILE A 76 -3.23 6.34 -3.77
N LYS A 77 -4.16 7.07 -4.40
CA LYS A 77 -5.37 7.56 -3.77
C LYS A 77 -6.59 6.90 -4.42
N PRO A 78 -7.16 5.86 -3.80
CA PRO A 78 -8.44 5.34 -4.22
C PRO A 78 -9.52 6.41 -4.08
N VAL A 79 -10.48 6.43 -5.00
CA VAL A 79 -11.59 7.39 -5.03
C VAL A 79 -12.90 6.66 -5.29
N ASN A 80 -13.98 7.20 -4.73
CA ASN A 80 -15.33 6.91 -5.19
C ASN A 80 -15.70 7.94 -6.25
N PHE A 81 -16.41 7.52 -7.29
CA PHE A 81 -16.80 8.41 -8.37
C PHE A 81 -18.14 7.98 -8.97
N THR A 82 -18.66 8.85 -9.83
CA THR A 82 -19.88 8.60 -10.60
C THR A 82 -19.55 8.75 -12.07
N TRP A 83 -19.93 7.77 -12.89
CA TRP A 83 -19.75 7.82 -14.34
C TRP A 83 -20.59 8.96 -14.95
N ASN A 84 -20.05 9.60 -15.99
CA ASN A 84 -20.71 10.70 -16.71
C ASN A 84 -21.13 10.27 -18.13
N GLU A 85 -21.80 11.16 -18.86
CA GLU A 85 -22.25 10.89 -20.25
C GLU A 85 -21.11 10.49 -21.18
N LYS A 86 -19.92 11.10 -21.04
CA LYS A 86 -18.75 10.73 -21.85
C LYS A 86 -18.36 9.27 -21.64
N ALA A 87 -18.48 8.75 -20.42
CA ALA A 87 -18.18 7.35 -20.12
C ALA A 87 -19.19 6.42 -20.81
N LYS A 88 -20.47 6.78 -20.85
CA LYS A 88 -21.52 6.06 -21.59
C LYS A 88 -21.24 6.02 -23.07
N GLU A 89 -21.04 7.18 -23.69
CA GLU A 89 -20.82 7.32 -25.13
C GLU A 89 -19.54 6.63 -25.62
N ASN A 90 -18.47 6.65 -24.81
CA ASN A 90 -17.16 6.16 -25.23
C ASN A 90 -16.87 4.74 -24.78
N PHE A 91 -17.48 4.24 -23.71
CA PHE A 91 -17.10 2.97 -23.08
C PHE A 91 -18.28 2.14 -22.59
N GLY A 92 -19.52 2.60 -22.76
CA GLY A 92 -20.72 1.83 -22.39
C GLY A 92 -21.05 1.82 -20.88
N TYR A 93 -20.36 2.64 -20.06
CA TYR A 93 -20.68 2.77 -18.63
C TYR A 93 -21.94 3.60 -18.41
N GLU A 94 -22.81 3.22 -17.48
CA GLU A 94 -24.07 3.95 -17.30
C GLU A 94 -23.85 5.31 -16.62
N ASN A 95 -24.43 6.38 -17.18
CA ASN A 95 -24.36 7.72 -16.60
C ASN A 95 -25.05 7.76 -15.23
N GLY A 96 -24.40 8.33 -14.22
CA GLY A 96 -24.94 8.36 -12.85
C GLY A 96 -24.64 7.11 -12.03
N GLN A 97 -24.05 6.06 -12.61
CA GLN A 97 -23.63 4.87 -11.88
C GLN A 97 -22.45 5.20 -10.97
N LYS A 98 -22.58 4.86 -9.68
CA LYS A 98 -21.50 4.99 -8.69
C LYS A 98 -20.55 3.81 -8.79
N ASP A 99 -19.26 4.07 -8.63
CA ASP A 99 -18.20 3.08 -8.66
C ASP A 99 -16.99 3.53 -7.82
N MET A 100 -16.00 2.67 -7.66
CA MET A 100 -14.76 2.95 -6.95
C MET A 100 -13.52 2.53 -7.76
N GLY A 101 -12.43 3.26 -7.60
CA GLY A 101 -11.21 2.98 -8.35
C GLY A 101 -10.14 4.03 -8.17
N VAL A 102 -9.41 4.32 -9.24
CA VAL A 102 -8.30 5.28 -9.26
C VAL A 102 -8.41 6.20 -10.47
N ILE A 103 -7.83 7.40 -10.37
CA ILE A 103 -7.71 8.32 -11.50
C ILE A 103 -6.43 8.01 -12.28
N ALA A 104 -6.56 7.66 -13.55
CA ALA A 104 -5.42 7.27 -14.39
C ALA A 104 -4.33 8.35 -14.45
N GLN A 105 -4.70 9.62 -14.49
CA GLN A 105 -3.75 10.76 -14.51
C GLN A 105 -2.96 10.89 -13.21
N ASP A 106 -3.54 10.50 -12.07
CA ASP A 106 -2.83 10.51 -10.79
C ASP A 106 -1.88 9.32 -10.69
N ILE A 107 -2.28 8.16 -11.22
CA ILE A 107 -1.39 7.00 -11.35
C ILE A 107 -0.22 7.30 -12.28
N GLU A 108 -0.44 8.00 -13.39
CA GLU A 108 0.61 8.39 -14.34
C GLU A 108 1.70 9.24 -13.70
N LYS A 109 1.35 10.12 -12.75
CA LYS A 109 2.33 10.92 -11.98
C LYS A 109 3.20 10.06 -11.07
N ILE A 110 2.71 8.90 -10.62
CA ILE A 110 3.44 7.97 -9.76
C ILE A 110 4.35 7.09 -10.63
N ASN A 111 3.77 6.47 -11.66
CA ASN A 111 4.51 5.68 -12.63
C ASN A 111 3.80 5.71 -13.99
N PRO A 112 4.37 6.35 -15.02
CA PRO A 112 3.74 6.46 -16.34
C PRO A 112 3.62 5.12 -17.05
N GLU A 113 4.45 4.11 -16.72
CA GLU A 113 4.38 2.79 -17.36
C GLU A 113 3.10 2.01 -17.00
N TRP A 114 2.41 2.39 -15.94
CA TRP A 114 1.16 1.75 -15.52
C TRP A 114 -0.06 2.30 -16.24
N VAL A 115 0.11 3.33 -17.05
CA VAL A 115 -0.99 3.99 -17.75
C VAL A 115 -0.75 3.87 -19.25
N GLU A 116 -1.83 3.70 -19.99
CA GLU A 116 -1.79 3.69 -21.45
C GLU A 116 -2.95 4.46 -22.04
N ASN A 117 -2.74 4.99 -23.24
CA ASN A 117 -3.78 5.69 -23.99
C ASN A 117 -4.63 4.65 -24.75
N THR A 118 -5.93 4.83 -24.67
CA THR A 118 -6.92 4.16 -25.50
C THR A 118 -6.90 4.75 -26.91
N ASN A 119 -7.45 4.01 -27.88
CA ASN A 119 -7.66 4.51 -29.23
C ASN A 119 -8.65 5.69 -29.31
N LYS A 120 -9.38 6.00 -28.23
CA LYS A 120 -10.31 7.14 -28.11
C LYS A 120 -9.70 8.36 -27.42
N GLY A 121 -8.38 8.36 -27.14
CA GLY A 121 -7.68 9.49 -26.51
C GLY A 121 -7.81 9.59 -24.99
N TYR A 122 -8.53 8.66 -24.34
CA TYR A 122 -8.61 8.54 -22.89
C TYR A 122 -7.51 7.65 -22.33
N LYS A 123 -7.18 7.79 -21.04
CA LYS A 123 -6.19 6.96 -20.34
C LYS A 123 -6.85 5.79 -19.60
N ARG A 124 -6.19 4.63 -19.56
CA ARG A 124 -6.57 3.48 -18.73
C ARG A 124 -5.37 2.95 -17.95
N VAL A 125 -5.64 2.36 -16.79
CA VAL A 125 -4.60 1.84 -15.90
C VAL A 125 -4.43 0.33 -16.09
N LYS A 126 -3.19 -0.14 -16.19
CA LYS A 126 -2.83 -1.55 -16.28
C LYS A 126 -3.02 -2.24 -14.92
N ASP A 127 -3.80 -3.31 -14.87
CA ASP A 127 -4.11 -4.05 -13.63
C ASP A 127 -2.94 -4.91 -13.09
N THR A 128 -1.71 -4.75 -13.59
CA THR A 128 -0.58 -5.57 -13.13
C THR A 128 -0.01 -5.08 -11.80
N PHE A 129 0.06 -3.76 -11.57
CA PHE A 129 0.67 -3.21 -10.36
C PHE A 129 -0.21 -3.48 -9.12
N THR A 130 -1.54 -3.47 -9.26
CA THR A 130 -2.51 -3.77 -8.19
C THR A 130 -2.34 -5.17 -7.61
N LYS A 131 -1.76 -6.10 -8.36
CA LYS A 131 -1.51 -7.49 -7.92
C LYS A 131 -0.19 -7.65 -7.19
N TRP A 132 0.89 -7.17 -7.78
CA TRP A 132 2.25 -7.52 -7.32
C TRP A 132 2.86 -6.48 -6.37
N TYR A 133 2.52 -5.20 -6.51
CA TYR A 133 3.05 -4.17 -5.60
C TYR A 133 2.57 -4.35 -4.16
N PRO A 134 1.30 -4.66 -3.87
CA PRO A 134 0.85 -4.88 -2.49
C PRO A 134 1.58 -6.05 -1.81
N ILE A 135 1.86 -7.13 -2.54
CA ILE A 135 2.63 -8.27 -2.00
C ILE A 135 4.03 -7.81 -1.56
N ASN A 136 4.75 -7.11 -2.44
CA ASN A 136 6.09 -6.61 -2.11
C ASN A 136 6.05 -5.52 -1.02
N ALA A 137 5.02 -4.68 -0.99
CA ALA A 137 4.84 -3.67 0.04
C ALA A 137 4.61 -4.29 1.43
N ILE A 138 3.86 -5.38 1.52
CA ILE A 138 3.66 -6.13 2.78
C ILE A 138 4.96 -6.78 3.24
N GLN A 139 5.75 -7.32 2.31
CA GLN A 139 7.08 -7.86 2.62
C GLN A 139 8.02 -6.77 3.15
N GLU A 140 8.08 -5.61 2.49
CA GLU A 140 8.84 -4.45 2.95
C GLU A 140 8.34 -3.97 4.33
N LEU A 141 7.03 -3.91 4.55
CA LEU A 141 6.43 -3.53 5.83
C LEU A 141 6.82 -4.50 6.96
N LYS A 142 6.85 -5.81 6.70
CA LYS A 142 7.25 -6.81 7.69
C LYS A 142 8.70 -6.61 8.13
N ILE A 143 9.60 -6.34 7.19
CA ILE A 143 11.02 -6.08 7.48
C ILE A 143 11.16 -4.82 8.35
N LEU A 144 10.46 -3.74 8.00
CA LEU A 144 10.47 -2.50 8.79
C LEU A 144 9.92 -2.72 10.21
N PHE A 145 8.82 -3.47 10.33
CA PHE A 145 8.21 -3.80 11.61
C PHE A 145 9.17 -4.59 12.52
N ASP A 146 9.83 -5.62 11.97
CA ASP A 146 10.79 -6.43 12.72
C ASP A 146 12.00 -5.61 13.17
N SER A 147 12.53 -4.78 12.27
CA SER A 147 13.62 -3.86 12.59
C SER A 147 13.25 -2.93 13.74
N LYS A 148 12.02 -2.39 13.74
CA LYS A 148 11.55 -1.50 14.80
C LYS A 148 11.34 -2.22 16.12
N ASN A 149 10.87 -3.47 16.12
CA ASN A 149 10.75 -4.27 17.35
C ASN A 149 12.12 -4.56 17.99
N VAL A 150 13.15 -4.83 17.19
CA VAL A 150 14.52 -5.01 17.69
C VAL A 150 15.05 -3.70 18.29
N GLU A 151 14.84 -2.58 17.61
CA GLU A 151 15.21 -1.25 18.12
C GLU A 151 14.52 -0.95 19.47
N PHE A 152 13.21 -1.22 19.58
CA PHE A 152 12.49 -1.05 20.83
C PHE A 152 13.00 -1.97 21.94
N ALA A 153 13.30 -3.23 21.64
CA ALA A 153 13.85 -4.17 22.63
C ALA A 153 15.21 -3.72 23.17
N ASN A 154 16.09 -3.22 22.28
CA ASN A 154 17.40 -2.69 22.67
C ASN A 154 17.25 -1.45 23.56
N ASN A 155 16.41 -0.50 23.16
CA ASN A 155 16.16 0.71 23.96
C ASN A 155 15.60 0.38 25.34
N LEU A 156 14.70 -0.61 25.42
CA LEU A 156 14.15 -1.07 26.70
C LEU A 156 15.24 -1.68 27.59
N SER A 157 16.13 -2.50 27.03
CA SER A 157 17.26 -3.07 27.75
C SER A 157 18.21 -1.99 28.28
N THR A 158 18.55 -0.99 27.46
CA THR A 158 19.39 0.14 27.87
C THR A 158 18.75 0.93 29.01
N LEU A 159 17.48 1.30 28.87
CA LEU A 159 16.75 2.03 29.91
C LEU A 159 16.64 1.23 31.21
N GLN A 160 16.50 -0.09 31.15
CA GLN A 160 16.51 -0.94 32.34
C GLN A 160 17.87 -0.92 33.04
N SER A 161 18.98 -1.03 32.29
CA SER A 161 20.33 -0.93 32.85
C SER A 161 20.60 0.43 33.48
N GLU A 162 20.22 1.53 32.82
CA GLU A 162 20.35 2.88 33.36
C GLU A 162 19.54 3.06 34.65
N ASN A 163 18.31 2.54 34.70
CA ASN A 163 17.49 2.58 35.91
C ASN A 163 18.12 1.81 37.07
N GLU A 164 18.72 0.64 36.83
CA GLU A 164 19.40 -0.11 37.87
C GLU A 164 20.67 0.61 38.37
N ILE A 165 21.43 1.25 37.48
CA ILE A 165 22.56 2.11 37.86
C ILE A 165 22.08 3.26 38.75
N LEU A 166 21.05 4.00 38.32
CA LEU A 166 20.50 5.12 39.08
C LEU A 166 19.96 4.70 40.45
N LYS A 167 19.31 3.54 40.55
CA LYS A 167 18.86 2.98 41.84
C LYS A 167 20.04 2.68 42.76
N ASN A 168 21.13 2.12 42.22
CA ASN A 168 22.33 1.82 42.98
C ASN A 168 23.02 3.09 43.47
N GLU A 169 23.21 4.08 42.60
CA GLU A 169 23.77 5.39 42.96
C GLU A 169 22.92 6.09 44.03
N LEU A 170 21.59 6.06 43.89
CA LEU A 170 20.66 6.61 44.88
C LEU A 170 20.78 5.90 46.24
N SER A 171 20.95 4.59 46.25
CA SER A 171 21.17 3.81 47.48
C SER A 171 22.47 4.20 48.17
N GLN A 172 23.56 4.33 47.40
CA GLN A 172 24.87 4.76 47.92
C GLN A 172 24.82 6.18 48.50
N LEU A 173 24.19 7.13 47.80
CA LEU A 173 24.01 8.50 48.30
C LEU A 173 23.18 8.54 49.59
N LYS A 174 22.10 7.74 49.68
CA LYS A 174 21.32 7.63 50.91
C LYS A 174 22.16 7.11 52.08
N GLN A 175 23.00 6.10 51.85
CA GLN A 175 23.90 5.55 52.87
C GLN A 175 24.97 6.56 53.29
N GLN A 176 25.57 7.28 52.33
CA GLN A 176 26.53 8.34 52.63
C GLN A 176 25.89 9.45 53.48
N ASN A 177 24.67 9.87 53.15
CA ASN A 177 23.94 10.87 53.92
C ASN A 177 23.67 10.40 55.36
N GLN A 178 23.29 9.14 55.57
CA GLN A 178 23.12 8.57 56.91
C GLN A 178 24.45 8.58 57.69
N ASN A 179 25.56 8.18 57.06
CA ASN A 179 26.88 8.18 57.69
C ASN A 179 27.33 9.60 58.08
N ILE A 180 27.03 10.60 57.24
CA ILE A 180 27.30 12.01 57.52
C ILE A 180 26.48 12.48 58.72
N GLN A 181 25.17 12.17 58.76
CA GLN A 181 24.30 12.52 59.89
C GLN A 181 24.84 11.95 61.21
N VAL A 182 25.19 10.66 61.23
CA VAL A 182 25.80 10.01 62.41
C VAL A 182 27.12 10.67 62.82
N SER A 183 27.95 11.07 61.85
CA SER A 183 29.23 11.74 62.14
C SER A 183 29.02 13.14 62.72
N LEU A 184 28.03 13.89 62.19
CA LEU A 184 27.64 15.20 62.72
C LEU A 184 27.13 15.10 64.17
N GLU A 185 26.30 14.12 64.48
CA GLU A 185 25.83 13.87 65.85
C GLU A 185 26.99 13.61 66.82
N LYS A 186 27.97 12.80 66.42
CA LYS A 186 29.16 12.52 67.23
C LYS A 186 30.00 13.78 67.48
N ILE A 187 30.23 14.58 66.43
CA ILE A 187 31.00 15.83 66.55
C ILE A 187 30.28 16.82 67.48
N ASN A 188 28.96 16.99 67.31
CA ASN A 188 28.17 17.87 68.17
C ASN A 188 28.29 17.46 69.64
N LYS A 189 28.20 16.15 69.94
CA LYS A 189 28.38 15.62 71.30
C LYS A 189 29.79 15.88 71.86
N GLN A 190 30.83 15.78 71.04
CA GLN A 190 32.21 16.11 71.45
C GLN A 190 32.37 17.61 71.77
N LEU A 191 31.79 18.48 70.95
CA LEU A 191 31.82 19.93 71.16
C LEU A 191 31.11 20.34 72.46
N GLU A 192 29.96 19.73 72.76
CA GLU A 192 29.25 19.93 74.03
C GLU A 192 30.13 19.55 75.24
N GLY A 193 30.80 18.41 75.18
CA GLY A 193 31.72 17.97 76.25
C GLY A 193 32.92 18.90 76.45
N LEU A 194 33.49 19.44 75.36
CA LEU A 194 34.59 20.41 75.43
C LEU A 194 34.16 21.76 76.02
N ASN A 195 32.94 22.22 75.72
CA ASN A 195 32.41 23.46 76.28
C ASN A 195 32.14 23.35 77.78
N TYR A 196 31.78 22.15 78.27
CA TYR A 196 31.65 21.90 79.71
C TYR A 196 33.00 21.87 80.43
N ALA A 197 34.06 21.36 79.81
CA ALA A 197 35.40 21.27 80.42
C ALA A 197 36.15 22.62 80.51
N LYS A 198 35.67 23.67 79.83
CA LYS A 198 36.25 25.03 79.84
C LYS A 198 35.60 25.99 80.85
N ARG A 199 34.57 25.55 81.59
CA ARG A 199 33.94 26.29 82.68
C ARG A 199 34.42 25.75 84.03
#